data_AF-A0A8T7FHF4-F1
#
_entry.id   AF-A0A8T7FHF4-F1
#
_cell.length_a   1.000
_cell.length_b   1.000
_cell.length_c   1.000
_cell.angle_alpha   90.00
_cell.angle_beta   90.00
_cell.angle_gamma   90.00
#
_symmetry.space_group_name_H-M   'P 1'
#
loop_
_entity.id
_entity.type
_entity.pdbx_description
1 polymer ?
#
loop_
_entity_poly.entity_id
_entity_poly.type
_entity_poly.pdbx_seq_one_letter_code
_entity_poly.pdbx_strand_id
1 'polypeptide(L)'
;MGFFAGLNPEKYDRQYSDRALARRILSYFKSQAGRISLVALLVVALSALNAATPVVVGRIVDALEERPALNVIWLIGFAMLAL
;
A
#
# COMPACT_ATOMS: atom_id res chain seq x y z
N MET A 1 -24.61 2.80 -31.91
CA MET A 1 -25.18 3.43 -30.69
C MET A 1 -24.10 3.47 -29.62
N GLY A 2 -23.24 4.50 -29.65
CA GLY A 2 -22.05 4.57 -28.79
C GLY A 2 -22.33 5.29 -27.46
N PHE A 3 -21.69 4.81 -26.40
CA PHE A 3 -21.78 5.29 -25.00
C PHE A 3 -21.62 6.81 -24.81
N PHE A 4 -21.05 7.51 -25.80
CA PHE A 4 -20.71 8.93 -25.75
C PHE A 4 -21.66 9.85 -26.55
N ALA A 5 -22.71 9.31 -27.18
CA ALA A 5 -23.59 10.08 -28.07
C ALA A 5 -24.39 11.21 -27.39
N GLY A 6 -24.40 11.27 -26.05
CA GLY A 6 -25.09 12.30 -25.25
C GLY A 6 -24.16 13.26 -24.46
N LEU A 7 -22.84 13.18 -24.65
CA LEU A 7 -21.87 14.03 -23.94
C LEU A 7 -21.43 15.27 -24.74
N ASN A 8 -22.15 15.63 -25.80
CA ASN A 8 -21.80 16.82 -26.55
C ASN A 8 -22.03 18.05 -25.64
N PRO A 9 -21.01 18.88 -25.37
CA PRO A 9 -21.14 19.98 -24.43
C PRO A 9 -22.23 20.94 -24.91
N GLU A 10 -23.29 21.04 -24.12
CA GLU A 10 -24.40 21.92 -24.40
C GLU A 10 -23.99 23.36 -24.07
N LYS A 11 -24.48 24.36 -24.81
CA LYS A 11 -24.07 25.78 -24.62
C LYS A 11 -24.33 26.33 -23.21
N TYR A 12 -25.12 25.63 -22.41
CA TYR A 12 -25.46 25.98 -21.04
C TYR A 12 -24.68 25.19 -19.99
N ASP A 13 -23.81 24.26 -20.40
CA ASP A 13 -23.07 23.44 -19.45
C ASP A 13 -21.99 24.25 -18.73
N ARG A 14 -21.90 24.05 -17.41
CA ARG A 14 -20.97 24.83 -16.59
C ARG A 14 -19.58 24.24 -16.71
N GLN A 15 -18.66 25.00 -17.30
CA GLN A 15 -17.26 24.63 -17.32
C GLN A 15 -16.63 24.87 -15.94
N TYR A 16 -16.25 23.78 -15.28
CA TYR A 16 -15.43 23.81 -14.08
C TYR A 16 -13.99 23.45 -14.43
N SER A 17 -13.03 24.06 -13.74
CA SER A 17 -11.66 23.59 -13.81
C SER A 17 -11.51 22.25 -13.10
N ASP A 18 -10.59 21.40 -13.56
CA ASP A 18 -10.33 20.09 -12.95
C ASP A 18 -10.03 20.20 -11.45
N ARG A 19 -9.36 21.28 -11.05
CA ARG A 19 -9.07 21.56 -9.65
C ARG A 19 -10.34 21.81 -8.82
N ALA A 20 -11.33 22.50 -9.38
CA ALA A 20 -12.61 22.74 -8.72
C ALA A 20 -13.40 21.43 -8.58
N LEU A 21 -13.40 20.60 -9.64
CA LEU A 21 -14.07 19.31 -9.63
C LEU A 21 -13.41 18.34 -8.64
N ALA A 22 -12.08 18.21 -8.68
CA ALA A 22 -11.32 17.35 -7.78
C ALA A 22 -11.51 17.74 -6.31
N ARG A 23 -11.51 19.04 -5.98
CA ARG A 23 -11.77 19.51 -4.61
C ARG A 23 -13.17 19.13 -4.14
N ARG A 24 -14.17 19.23 -5.02
CA ARG A 24 -15.55 18.85 -4.70
C ARG A 24 -15.67 17.34 -4.49
N ILE A 25 -15.03 16.53 -5.34
CA ILE A 25 -14.97 15.08 -5.18
C ILE A 25 -14.33 14.72 -3.83
N LEU A 26 -13.18 15.30 -3.52
CA LEU A 26 -12.46 15.08 -2.25
C LEU A 26 -13.28 15.44 -1.01
N SER A 27 -14.15 16.46 -1.08
CA SER A 27 -15.02 16.82 0.04
C SER A 27 -16.03 15.73 0.42
N TYR A 28 -16.47 14.89 -0.51
CA TYR A 28 -17.39 13.78 -0.20
C TYR A 28 -16.69 12.68 0.61
N PHE A 29 -15.38 12.48 0.38
CA PHE A 29 -14.58 11.52 1.13
C PHE A 29 -14.27 11.97 2.58
N LYS A 30 -14.51 13.25 2.91
CA LYS A 30 -14.26 13.81 4.25
C LYS A 30 -14.95 13.01 5.36
N SER A 31 -16.17 12.53 5.13
CA SER A 31 -16.93 11.72 6.10
C SER A 31 -16.24 10.39 6.44
N GLN A 32 -15.49 9.83 5.50
CA GLN A 32 -14.78 8.56 5.65
C GLN A 32 -13.27 8.73 5.88
N ALA A 33 -12.79 9.96 6.07
CA ALA A 33 -11.37 10.25 6.20
C ALA A 33 -10.71 9.44 7.33
N GLY A 34 -11.37 9.26 8.48
CA GLY A 34 -10.85 8.45 9.57
C GLY A 34 -10.66 6.97 9.20
N ARG A 35 -11.60 6.38 8.45
CA ARG A 35 -11.49 4.99 7.97
C ARG A 35 -10.37 4.86 6.94
N ILE A 36 -10.27 5.81 6.01
CA ILE A 36 -9.20 5.85 5.01
C ILE A 36 -7.83 5.96 5.70
N SER A 37 -7.70 6.84 6.69
CA SER A 37 -6.48 6.98 7.48
C SER A 37 -6.11 5.71 8.24
N LEU A 38 -7.09 5.03 8.85
CA LEU A 38 -6.85 3.75 9.53
C LEU A 38 -6.34 2.68 8.55
N VAL A 39 -6.99 2.53 7.39
CA VAL A 39 -6.54 1.59 6.36
C VAL A 39 -5.13 1.94 5.88
N ALA A 40 -4.86 3.22 5.62
CA ALA A 40 -3.53 3.66 5.21
C ALA A 40 -2.46 3.32 6.28
N LEU A 41 -2.75 3.54 7.56
CA LEU A 41 -1.84 3.18 8.65
C LEU A 41 -1.60 1.67 8.74
N LEU A 42 -2.65 0.86 8.58
CA LEU A 42 -2.52 -0.60 8.57
C LEU A 42 -1.69 -1.08 7.38
N VAL A 43 -1.88 -0.49 6.21
CA VAL A 43 -1.08 -0.80 5.01
C VAL A 43 0.38 -0.42 5.24
N VAL A 44 0.67 0.76 5.80
CA VAL A 44 2.04 1.18 6.13
C VAL A 44 2.67 0.23 7.15
N ALA A 45 1.94 -0.16 8.19
CA ALA A 45 2.42 -1.13 9.18
C ALA A 45 2.71 -2.49 8.54
N LEU A 46 1.83 -2.97 7.66
CA LEU A 46 2.02 -4.22 6.92
C LEU A 46 3.25 -4.12 6.00
N SER A 47 3.43 -3.00 5.29
CA SER A 47 4.63 -2.78 4.47
C SER A 47 5.91 -2.74 5.32
N ALA A 48 5.86 -2.15 6.51
CA ALA A 48 7.00 -2.14 7.42
C ALA A 48 7.38 -3.55 7.89
N LEU A 49 6.38 -4.41 8.21
CA LEU A 49 6.63 -5.81 8.55
C LEU A 49 7.26 -6.57 7.38
N ASN A 50 6.74 -6.40 6.17
CA ASN A 50 7.31 -7.02 4.97
C ASN A 50 8.74 -6.54 4.68
N ALA A 51 9.01 -5.25 4.90
CA ALA A 51 10.35 -4.68 4.73
C ALA A 51 11.33 -5.12 5.82
N ALA A 52 10.84 -5.46 7.01
CA ALA A 52 11.66 -5.97 8.11
C ALA A 52 12.19 -7.39 7.84
N THR A 53 11.44 -8.21 7.08
CA THR A 53 11.83 -9.59 6.74
C THR A 53 13.24 -9.70 6.16
N PRO A 54 13.60 -9.03 5.05
CA PRO A 54 14.95 -9.14 4.49
C PRO A 54 16.05 -8.59 5.42
N VAL A 55 15.73 -7.59 6.25
CA VAL A 55 16.68 -7.03 7.24
C VAL A 55 17.01 -8.06 8.32
N VAL A 56 15.98 -8.73 8.84
CA VAL A 56 16.15 -9.81 9.83
C VAL A 56 16.92 -10.97 9.22
N VAL A 57 16.62 -11.36 7.98
CA VAL A 57 17.35 -12.41 7.27
C VAL A 57 18.83 -12.04 7.12
N GLY A 58 19.16 -10.81 6.71
CA GLY A 58 20.55 -10.37 6.61
C GLY A 58 21.31 -10.48 7.93
N ARG A 59 20.71 -9.98 9.02
CA ARG A 59 21.29 -10.06 10.37
C ARG A 59 21.56 -11.50 10.82
N ILE A 60 20.67 -12.40 10.46
CA ILE A 60 20.79 -13.82 10.78
C ILE A 60 21.93 -14.46 9.98
N VAL A 61 22.02 -14.15 8.69
CA VAL A 61 23.11 -14.64 7.82
C VAL A 61 24.47 -14.18 8.35
N ASP A 62 24.58 -12.90 8.71
CA ASP A 62 25.79 -12.33 9.32
C ASP A 62 26.19 -13.07 10.60
N ALA A 63 25.22 -13.37 11.48
CA ALA A 63 25.47 -14.10 12.72
C ALA A 63 25.90 -15.56 12.51
N LEU A 64 25.44 -16.19 11.43
CA LEU A 64 25.84 -17.55 11.03
C LEU A 64 27.27 -17.60 10.50
N GLU A 65 27.72 -16.56 9.81
CA GLU A 65 29.10 -16.44 9.34
C GLU A 65 30.09 -16.44 10.51
N GLU A 66 29.73 -15.78 11.62
CA GLU A 66 30.57 -15.75 12.83
C GLU A 66 30.59 -17.08 13.61
N ARG A 67 29.46 -17.82 13.65
CA ARG A 67 29.37 -19.12 14.34
C ARG A 67 28.46 -20.11 13.59
N PRO A 68 29.02 -20.99 12.75
CA PRO A 68 28.23 -21.95 11.98
C PRO A 68 27.68 -23.06 12.89
N ALA A 69 26.44 -22.90 13.33
CA ALA A 69 25.72 -23.90 14.10
C ALA A 69 24.57 -24.49 13.25
N LEU A 70 24.69 -25.77 12.87
CA LEU A 70 23.80 -26.46 11.93
C LEU A 70 22.32 -26.46 12.38
N ASN A 71 22.08 -26.46 13.69
CA ASN A 71 20.75 -26.37 14.30
C ASN A 71 20.06 -25.01 14.04
N VAL A 72 20.81 -23.91 13.98
CA VAL A 72 20.28 -22.58 13.72
C VAL A 72 19.89 -22.46 12.24
N ILE A 73 20.70 -22.99 11.32
CA ILE A 73 20.43 -23.02 9.87
C ILE A 73 19.08 -23.69 9.55
N TRP A 74 18.82 -24.87 10.12
CA TRP A 74 17.55 -25.59 9.90
C TRP A 74 16.35 -24.83 10.47
N LEU A 75 16.49 -24.20 11.63
CA LEU A 75 15.44 -23.41 12.27
C LEU A 75 15.07 -22.17 11.44
N ILE A 76 16.07 -21.50 10.86
CA ILE A 76 15.86 -20.34 9.97
C ILE A 76 15.22 -20.78 8.65
N GLY A 77 15.71 -21.87 8.04
CA GLY A 77 15.12 -22.41 6.81
C GLY A 77 13.64 -22.78 6.98
N PHE A 78 13.28 -23.37 8.12
CA PHE A 78 11.87 -23.64 8.46
C PHE A 78 11.07 -22.35 8.72
N ALA A 79 11.65 -21.37 9.42
CA ALA A 79 10.99 -20.09 9.66
C ALA A 79 10.73 -19.31 8.36
N MET A 80 11.63 -19.40 7.37
CA MET A 80 11.45 -18.79 6.05
C MET A 80 10.39 -19.50 5.18
N LEU A 81 10.19 -20.80 5.35
CA LEU A 81 9.13 -21.55 4.65
C LEU A 81 7.75 -21.34 5.26
N ALA A 82 7.68 -20.98 6.54
CA ALA A 82 6.43 -20.76 7.26
C ALA A 82 5.91 -19.32 7.17
N LEU A 83 6.76 -18.36 6.77
CA LEU A 83 6.44 -16.95 6.56
C LEU A 83 5.95 -16.70 5.12
#